data_AF-A0A961MR35-F1
#
_entry.id   AF-A0A961MR35-F1
#
_cell.length_a   1.000
_cell.length_b   1.000
_cell.length_c   1.000
_cell.angle_alpha   90.00
_cell.angle_beta   90.00
_cell.angle_gamma   90.00
#
_symmetry.space_group_name_H-M   'P 1'
#
loop_
_entity.id
_entity.type
_entity.pdbx_description
1 polymer ?
#
loop_
_entity_poly.entity_id
_entity_poly.type
_entity_poly.pdbx_seq_one_letter_code
_entity_poly.pdbx_strand_id
1 'polypeptide(L)'
;GRTTVHPDPVSGVHKNGLAVLPAVLESHAPVDLVVLMLGTNDLKHRFQAPPVEIAESAAQLVLAIRHSEAGPEERAPEVLLVCPPPVLEAGCLEEIFEGGAAKSHRLAGYYAAMAERLGVRFLDAGRVIVSSPLDGVHFDAAQHARLGSAVAQAIRD
;
A
#
# COMPACT_ATOMS: atom_id res chain seq x y z
N GLY A 1 10.07 -2.29 -3.31
CA GLY A 1 8.96 -1.33 -3.11
C GLY A 1 9.36 -0.20 -2.17
N ARG A 2 8.39 0.59 -1.70
CA ARG A 2 8.54 1.58 -0.61
C ARG A 2 7.87 1.03 0.65
N THR A 3 8.28 1.50 1.81
CA THR A 3 7.48 1.44 3.04
C THR A 3 6.40 2.53 2.99
N THR A 4 5.52 2.57 3.98
CA THR A 4 4.61 3.70 4.16
C THR A 4 5.39 4.96 4.60
N VAL A 5 5.76 5.05 5.87
CA VAL A 5 6.35 6.26 6.49
C VAL A 5 7.79 6.07 7.00
N HIS A 6 8.34 4.85 6.90
CA HIS A 6 9.64 4.54 7.49
C HIS A 6 10.79 4.68 6.49
N PRO A 7 11.90 5.37 6.80
CA PRO A 7 13.12 5.18 6.02
C PRO A 7 13.62 3.74 6.17
N ASP A 8 14.08 3.11 5.08
CA ASP A 8 14.67 1.77 5.15
C ASP A 8 16.19 1.88 5.33
N PRO A 9 16.76 1.50 6.49
CA PRO A 9 18.19 1.67 6.75
C PRO A 9 19.08 0.75 5.91
N VAL A 10 18.52 -0.28 5.29
CA VAL A 10 19.28 -1.25 4.47
C VAL A 10 19.03 -1.08 2.98
N SER A 11 17.77 -0.85 2.59
CA SER A 11 17.41 -0.62 1.19
C SER A 11 17.48 0.86 0.77
N GLY A 12 17.72 1.77 1.71
CA GLY A 12 17.92 3.20 1.52
C GLY A 12 16.80 4.08 2.10
N VAL A 13 17.17 5.22 2.67
CA VAL A 13 16.23 6.17 3.31
C VAL A 13 15.14 6.68 2.35
N HIS A 14 15.45 6.74 1.06
CA HIS A 14 14.54 7.10 -0.02
C HIS A 14 13.39 6.08 -0.25
N LYS A 15 13.38 4.96 0.47
CA LYS A 15 12.27 4.00 0.45
C LYS A 15 11.06 4.45 1.28
N ASN A 16 11.17 5.54 2.02
CA ASN A 16 10.03 6.17 2.70
C ASN A 16 9.02 6.69 1.67
N GLY A 17 7.83 6.09 1.60
CA GLY A 17 6.78 6.47 0.67
C GLY A 17 6.30 7.90 0.88
N LEU A 18 6.01 8.28 2.14
CA LEU A 18 5.54 9.62 2.50
C LEU A 18 6.54 10.72 2.11
N ALA A 19 7.85 10.49 2.28
CA ALA A 19 8.86 11.47 1.96
C ALA A 19 8.97 11.78 0.45
N VAL A 20 8.63 10.81 -0.40
CA VAL A 20 8.72 10.96 -1.87
C VAL A 20 7.39 11.42 -2.48
N LEU A 21 6.27 11.18 -1.79
CA LEU A 21 4.91 11.38 -2.29
C LEU A 21 4.60 12.82 -2.76
N PRO A 22 4.98 13.90 -2.04
CA PRO A 22 4.69 15.27 -2.50
C PRO A 22 5.27 15.57 -3.88
N ALA A 23 6.54 15.25 -4.11
CA ALA A 23 7.20 15.47 -5.40
C ALA A 23 6.55 14.63 -6.52
N VAL A 24 6.05 13.43 -6.21
CA VAL A 24 5.34 12.59 -7.19
C VAL A 24 3.99 13.22 -7.56
N LEU A 25 3.24 13.70 -6.58
CA LEU A 25 1.95 14.35 -6.80
C LEU A 25 2.11 15.62 -7.65
N GLU A 26 3.06 16.49 -7.29
CA GLU A 26 3.32 17.74 -8.03
C GLU A 26 3.79 17.48 -9.47
N SER A 27 4.66 16.48 -9.68
CA SER A 27 5.19 16.18 -11.02
C SER A 27 4.17 15.53 -11.97
N HIS A 28 3.06 15.00 -11.44
CA HIS A 28 2.02 14.35 -12.24
C HIS A 28 0.71 15.14 -12.27
N ALA A 29 0.63 16.28 -11.57
CA ALA A 29 -0.58 17.10 -11.53
C ALA A 29 -0.97 17.62 -12.94
N PRO A 30 -2.27 17.73 -13.25
CA PRO A 30 -3.41 17.32 -12.41
C PRO A 30 -3.68 15.81 -12.44
N VAL A 31 -4.07 15.23 -11.29
CA VAL A 31 -4.43 13.82 -11.10
C VAL A 31 -5.82 13.71 -10.49
N ASP A 32 -6.77 13.08 -11.18
CA ASP A 32 -8.14 12.89 -10.66
C ASP A 32 -8.20 11.90 -9.49
N LEU A 33 -7.41 10.82 -9.56
CA LEU A 33 -7.44 9.71 -8.61
C LEU A 33 -6.05 9.13 -8.36
N VAL A 34 -5.73 8.91 -7.09
CA VAL A 34 -4.55 8.16 -6.65
C VAL A 34 -4.98 6.79 -6.13
N VAL A 35 -4.44 5.73 -6.73
CA VAL A 35 -4.54 4.36 -6.21
C VAL A 35 -3.32 4.09 -5.33
N LEU A 36 -3.54 3.97 -4.02
CA LEU A 36 -2.48 3.80 -3.03
C LEU A 36 -2.44 2.36 -2.51
N MET A 37 -1.39 1.61 -2.88
CA MET A 37 -1.15 0.24 -2.37
C MET A 37 0.26 0.15 -1.76
N LEU A 38 0.36 0.36 -0.45
CA LEU A 38 1.59 0.20 0.34
C LEU A 38 1.28 -0.48 1.68
N GLY A 39 2.33 -0.96 2.37
CA GLY A 39 2.23 -1.70 3.63
C GLY A 39 3.01 -3.01 3.63
N THR A 40 3.29 -3.57 2.45
CA THR A 40 4.05 -4.84 2.35
C THR A 40 5.44 -4.68 2.95
N ASN A 41 6.21 -3.65 2.59
CA ASN A 41 7.59 -3.52 3.09
C ASN A 41 7.67 -3.17 4.58
N ASP A 42 6.61 -2.65 5.16
CA ASP A 42 6.49 -2.36 6.59
C ASP A 42 6.40 -3.67 7.41
N LEU A 43 6.02 -4.78 6.76
CA LEU A 43 6.04 -6.13 7.34
C LEU A 43 7.44 -6.75 7.45
N LYS A 44 8.48 -6.14 6.85
CA LYS A 44 9.85 -6.65 7.01
C LYS A 44 10.18 -6.73 8.50
N HIS A 45 10.74 -7.85 8.93
CA HIS A 45 11.01 -8.16 10.33
C HIS A 45 11.73 -7.01 11.06
N ARG A 46 12.69 -6.37 10.40
CA ARG A 46 13.48 -5.24 10.93
C ARG A 46 12.66 -4.05 11.46
N PHE A 47 11.45 -3.81 10.94
CA PHE A 47 10.64 -2.66 11.38
C PHE A 47 9.78 -2.98 12.59
N GLN A 48 9.53 -4.27 12.88
CA GLN A 48 8.70 -4.73 13.98
C GLN A 48 7.31 -4.06 14.08
N ALA A 49 6.83 -3.42 13.02
CA ALA A 49 5.60 -2.66 13.03
C ALA A 49 4.39 -3.60 13.28
N PRO A 50 3.47 -3.23 14.20
CA PRO A 50 2.21 -3.94 14.36
C PRO A 50 1.23 -3.60 13.22
N PRO A 51 0.30 -4.51 12.85
CA PRO A 51 -0.62 -4.29 11.73
C PRO A 51 -1.45 -2.99 11.80
N VAL A 52 -1.82 -2.57 13.01
CA VAL A 52 -2.56 -1.31 13.23
C VAL A 52 -1.73 -0.09 12.86
N GLU A 53 -0.45 -0.04 13.26
CA GLU A 53 0.44 1.08 12.93
C GLU A 53 0.78 1.12 11.44
N ILE A 54 0.85 -0.04 10.77
CA ILE A 54 1.01 -0.09 9.30
C ILE A 54 -0.19 0.57 8.61
N ALA A 55 -1.41 0.29 9.09
CA ALA A 55 -2.63 0.91 8.56
C ALA A 55 -2.70 2.42 8.87
N GLU A 56 -2.33 2.84 10.07
CA GLU A 56 -2.23 4.25 10.44
C GLU A 56 -1.19 5.00 9.62
N SER A 57 -0.08 4.33 9.29
CA SER A 57 0.97 4.88 8.44
C SER A 57 0.50 4.99 6.99
N ALA A 58 -0.23 4.01 6.46
CA ALA A 58 -0.89 4.13 5.16
C ALA A 58 -1.92 5.29 5.15
N ALA A 59 -2.64 5.49 6.27
CA ALA A 59 -3.54 6.63 6.43
C ALA A 59 -2.82 7.99 6.39
N GLN A 60 -1.57 8.09 6.84
CA GLN A 60 -0.77 9.32 6.67
C GLN A 60 -0.51 9.65 5.19
N LEU A 61 -0.31 8.63 4.35
CA LEU A 61 -0.15 8.84 2.91
C LEU A 61 -1.48 9.29 2.27
N VAL A 62 -2.60 8.69 2.68
CA VAL A 62 -3.94 9.15 2.25
C VAL A 62 -4.15 10.61 2.62
N LEU A 63 -3.83 11.00 3.86
CA LEU A 63 -3.93 12.38 4.31
C LEU A 63 -3.00 13.30 3.50
N ALA A 64 -1.77 12.90 3.21
CA ALA A 64 -0.86 13.71 2.39
C ALA A 64 -1.43 13.94 0.98
N ILE A 65 -2.04 12.93 0.35
CA ILE A 65 -2.73 13.10 -0.94
C ILE A 65 -3.90 14.08 -0.80
N ARG A 66 -4.72 13.92 0.24
CA ARG A 66 -5.90 14.76 0.48
C ARG A 66 -5.59 16.21 0.85
N HIS A 67 -4.39 16.50 1.33
CA HIS A 67 -3.92 17.86 1.60
C HIS A 67 -3.13 18.45 0.42
N SER A 68 -2.89 17.68 -0.63
CA SER A 68 -2.25 18.20 -1.84
C SER A 68 -3.24 18.97 -2.72
N GLU A 69 -2.71 19.83 -3.57
CA GLU A 69 -3.44 20.56 -4.61
C GLU A 69 -3.19 19.92 -5.99
N ALA A 70 -2.89 18.62 -6.01
CA ALA A 70 -2.41 17.90 -7.20
C ALA A 70 -3.53 17.44 -8.15
N GLY A 71 -4.79 17.69 -7.82
CA GLY A 71 -5.95 17.36 -8.64
C GLY A 71 -6.36 18.49 -9.58
N PRO A 72 -7.41 18.28 -10.39
CA PRO A 72 -7.95 19.32 -11.26
C PRO A 72 -8.38 20.56 -10.47
N GLU A 73 -8.11 21.74 -11.04
CA GLU A 73 -8.42 23.03 -10.40
C GLU A 73 -7.80 23.20 -9.00
N GLU A 74 -6.59 22.67 -8.80
CA GLU A 74 -5.83 22.77 -7.54
C GLU A 74 -6.56 22.13 -6.35
N ARG A 75 -7.48 21.20 -6.63
CA ARG A 75 -8.17 20.40 -5.60
C ARG A 75 -7.37 19.16 -5.23
N ALA A 76 -7.73 18.51 -4.14
CA ALA A 76 -7.14 17.22 -3.78
C ALA A 76 -7.64 16.10 -4.72
N PRO A 77 -6.75 15.19 -5.17
CA PRO A 77 -7.16 13.98 -5.87
C PRO A 77 -8.07 13.10 -5.00
N GLU A 78 -8.95 12.33 -5.65
CA GLU A 78 -9.59 11.21 -4.99
C GLU A 78 -8.55 10.14 -4.59
N VAL A 79 -8.91 9.29 -3.62
CA VAL A 79 -8.04 8.20 -3.17
C VAL A 79 -8.80 6.87 -3.15
N LEU A 80 -8.20 5.87 -3.78
CA LEU A 80 -8.53 4.45 -3.59
C LEU A 80 -7.41 3.81 -2.76
N LEU A 81 -7.70 3.52 -1.49
CA LEU A 81 -6.79 2.81 -0.60
C LEU A 81 -6.89 1.30 -0.86
N VAL A 82 -5.78 0.68 -1.25
CA VAL A 82 -5.70 -0.75 -1.51
C VAL A 82 -4.85 -1.42 -0.43
N CYS A 83 -5.42 -2.35 0.33
CA CYS A 83 -4.64 -3.22 1.20
C CYS A 83 -3.92 -4.25 0.32
N PRO A 84 -2.58 -4.42 0.42
CA PRO A 84 -1.86 -5.45 -0.32
C PRO A 84 -2.32 -6.86 0.11
N PRO A 85 -2.16 -7.90 -0.75
CA PRO A 85 -2.45 -9.27 -0.35
C PRO A 85 -1.48 -9.72 0.76
N PRO A 86 -1.87 -10.73 1.56
CA PRO A 86 -0.99 -11.34 2.54
C PRO A 86 0.34 -11.82 1.93
N VAL A 87 1.43 -11.64 2.67
CA VAL A 87 2.74 -12.23 2.31
C VAL A 87 2.81 -13.66 2.81
N LEU A 88 3.69 -14.45 2.20
CA LEU A 88 4.07 -15.77 2.65
C LEU A 88 5.50 -15.71 3.20
N GLU A 89 5.75 -16.50 4.24
CA GLU A 89 7.11 -16.80 4.69
C GLU A 89 7.62 -17.95 3.85
N ALA A 90 8.10 -17.63 2.64
CA ALA A 90 8.56 -18.62 1.67
C ALA A 90 9.65 -18.05 0.76
N GLY A 91 10.49 -18.93 0.23
CA GLY A 91 11.48 -18.57 -0.77
C GLY A 91 12.60 -17.70 -0.23
N CYS A 92 13.25 -16.93 -1.10
CA CYS A 92 14.47 -16.20 -0.75
C CYS A 92 14.28 -14.98 0.17
N LEU A 93 13.04 -14.58 0.47
CA LEU A 93 12.72 -13.44 1.32
C LEU A 93 12.12 -13.84 2.68
N GLU A 94 12.01 -15.15 2.96
CA GLU A 94 11.40 -15.68 4.19
C GLU A 94 11.94 -15.01 5.46
N GLU A 95 13.25 -15.03 5.68
CA GLU A 95 13.89 -14.40 6.86
C GLU A 95 13.70 -12.89 6.92
N ILE A 96 13.62 -12.21 5.75
CA ILE A 96 13.41 -10.76 5.70
C ILE A 96 12.02 -10.39 6.20
N PHE A 97 11.05 -11.30 6.02
CA PHE A 97 9.64 -11.14 6.36
C PHE A 97 9.20 -12.03 7.52
N GLU A 98 10.13 -12.49 8.37
CA GLU A 98 9.80 -13.29 9.55
C GLU A 98 8.78 -12.56 10.46
N GLY A 99 7.70 -13.26 10.81
CA GLY A 99 6.49 -12.77 11.49
C GLY A 99 5.53 -12.00 10.58
N GLY A 100 5.89 -11.74 9.33
CA GLY A 100 5.18 -10.90 8.36
C GLY A 100 3.90 -11.55 7.84
N ALA A 101 3.90 -12.87 7.61
CA ALA A 101 2.71 -13.58 7.11
C ALA A 101 1.53 -13.42 8.09
N ALA A 102 1.72 -13.76 9.36
CA ALA A 102 0.69 -13.62 10.40
C ALA A 102 0.20 -12.18 10.58
N LYS A 103 1.10 -11.20 10.50
CA LYS A 103 0.75 -9.76 10.55
C LYS A 103 -0.07 -9.32 9.33
N SER A 104 0.31 -9.77 8.14
CA SER A 104 -0.28 -9.34 6.87
C SER A 104 -1.76 -9.72 6.74
N HIS A 105 -2.16 -10.89 7.26
CA HIS A 105 -3.56 -11.32 7.28
C HIS A 105 -4.49 -10.40 8.09
N ARG A 106 -3.93 -9.59 9.00
CA ARG A 106 -4.70 -8.66 9.83
C ARG A 106 -4.81 -7.26 9.24
N LEU A 107 -4.04 -6.94 8.18
CA LEU A 107 -3.99 -5.59 7.62
C LEU A 107 -5.34 -5.14 7.05
N ALA A 108 -6.03 -6.03 6.31
CA ALA A 108 -7.26 -5.67 5.61
C ALA A 108 -8.34 -5.06 6.53
N GLY A 109 -8.50 -5.61 7.74
CA GLY A 109 -9.45 -5.09 8.73
C GLY A 109 -9.09 -3.68 9.20
N TYR A 110 -7.81 -3.42 9.49
CA TYR A 110 -7.36 -2.10 9.90
C TYR A 110 -7.39 -1.08 8.75
N TYR A 111 -7.02 -1.49 7.54
CA TYR A 111 -7.08 -0.62 6.36
C TYR A 111 -8.54 -0.23 6.03
N ALA A 112 -9.47 -1.18 6.12
CA ALA A 112 -10.90 -0.91 5.94
C ALA A 112 -11.40 0.13 6.95
N ALA A 113 -11.07 -0.04 8.23
CA ALA A 113 -11.43 0.91 9.28
C ALA A 113 -10.81 2.31 9.07
N MET A 114 -9.57 2.37 8.57
CA MET A 114 -8.93 3.64 8.22
C MET A 114 -9.59 4.31 7.02
N ALA A 115 -9.94 3.54 5.99
CA ALA A 115 -10.60 4.06 4.80
C ALA A 115 -11.99 4.62 5.14
N GLU A 116 -12.77 3.89 5.94
CA GLU A 116 -14.07 4.35 6.45
C GLU A 116 -13.92 5.65 7.24
N ARG A 117 -12.99 5.68 8.22
CA ARG A 117 -12.72 6.88 9.04
C ARG A 117 -12.33 8.10 8.21
N LEU A 118 -11.59 7.90 7.13
CA LEU A 118 -11.14 8.97 6.24
C LEU A 118 -12.14 9.29 5.11
N GLY A 119 -13.22 8.51 4.96
CA GLY A 119 -14.18 8.67 3.87
C GLY A 119 -13.58 8.47 2.49
N VAL A 120 -12.67 7.49 2.32
CA VAL A 120 -12.03 7.16 1.03
C VAL A 120 -12.43 5.76 0.56
N ARG A 121 -12.31 5.50 -0.74
CA ARG A 121 -12.61 4.17 -1.31
C ARG A 121 -11.59 3.14 -0.84
N PHE A 122 -12.04 1.89 -0.68
CA PHE A 122 -11.21 0.79 -0.18
C PHE A 122 -11.31 -0.47 -1.06
N LEU A 123 -10.16 -1.12 -1.29
CA LEU A 123 -10.07 -2.44 -1.92
C LEU A 123 -9.13 -3.36 -1.12
N ASP A 124 -9.60 -4.57 -0.82
CA ASP A 124 -8.78 -5.63 -0.25
C ASP A 124 -8.22 -6.52 -1.38
N ALA A 125 -6.95 -6.31 -1.75
CA ALA A 125 -6.32 -7.11 -2.80
C ALA A 125 -6.17 -8.59 -2.39
N GLY A 126 -6.14 -8.90 -1.09
CA GLY A 126 -6.06 -10.27 -0.56
C GLY A 126 -7.29 -11.12 -0.87
N ARG A 127 -8.42 -10.51 -1.22
CA ARG A 127 -9.62 -11.22 -1.70
C ARG A 127 -9.56 -11.52 -3.21
N VAL A 128 -8.64 -10.89 -3.92
CA VAL A 128 -8.56 -10.94 -5.38
C VAL A 128 -7.35 -11.73 -5.86
N ILE A 129 -6.21 -11.58 -5.19
CA ILE A 129 -4.93 -12.14 -5.61
C ILE A 129 -4.18 -12.77 -4.44
N VAL A 130 -3.17 -13.57 -4.77
CA VAL A 130 -2.25 -14.20 -3.82
C VAL A 130 -0.80 -13.90 -4.19
N SER A 131 0.07 -13.86 -3.18
CA SER A 131 1.53 -13.74 -3.36
C SER A 131 2.11 -15.05 -3.89
N SER A 132 3.13 -14.94 -4.75
CA SER A 132 3.83 -16.07 -5.36
C SER A 132 4.67 -16.79 -4.32
N PRO A 133 4.66 -18.14 -4.27
CA PRO A 133 5.51 -18.89 -3.34
C PRO A 133 7.00 -18.85 -3.70
N LEU A 134 7.38 -18.28 -4.86
CA LEU A 134 8.77 -18.17 -5.29
C LEU A 134 9.61 -17.30 -4.33
N ASP A 135 9.02 -16.22 -3.82
CA ASP A 135 9.64 -15.33 -2.84
C ASP A 135 8.69 -14.85 -1.73
N GLY A 136 7.43 -15.29 -1.75
CA GLY A 136 6.42 -14.98 -0.75
C GLY A 136 5.86 -13.55 -0.77
N VAL A 137 6.33 -12.68 -1.67
CA VAL A 137 6.02 -11.24 -1.64
C VAL A 137 5.48 -10.72 -2.96
N HIS A 138 6.07 -11.13 -4.09
CA HIS A 138 5.69 -10.63 -5.42
C HIS A 138 4.61 -11.48 -6.08
N PHE A 139 4.09 -11.01 -7.21
CA PHE A 139 2.93 -11.61 -7.86
C PHE A 139 3.30 -12.23 -9.20
N ASP A 140 2.72 -13.38 -9.52
CA ASP A 140 2.83 -13.95 -10.85
C ASP A 140 2.03 -13.11 -11.87
N ALA A 141 2.35 -13.23 -13.17
CA ALA A 141 1.71 -12.45 -14.23
C ALA A 141 0.17 -12.54 -14.23
N ALA A 142 -0.39 -13.73 -13.95
CA ALA A 142 -1.83 -13.93 -13.86
C ALA A 142 -2.46 -13.16 -12.68
N GLN A 143 -1.74 -13.06 -11.55
CA GLN A 143 -2.18 -12.29 -10.38
C GLN A 143 -2.13 -10.79 -10.68
N HIS A 144 -1.09 -10.30 -11.37
CA HIS A 144 -1.05 -8.91 -11.85
C HIS A 144 -2.27 -8.56 -12.72
N ALA A 145 -2.65 -9.42 -13.68
CA ALA A 145 -3.81 -9.18 -14.53
C ALA A 145 -5.13 -9.14 -13.74
N ARG A 146 -5.29 -10.02 -12.75
CA ARG A 146 -6.46 -10.03 -11.84
C ARG A 146 -6.53 -8.76 -10.99
N LEU A 147 -5.39 -8.33 -10.42
CA LEU A 147 -5.33 -7.09 -9.65
C LEU A 147 -5.72 -5.88 -10.49
N GLY A 148 -5.15 -5.75 -11.69
CA GLY A 148 -5.47 -4.66 -12.61
C GLY A 148 -6.97 -4.61 -12.96
N SER A 149 -7.59 -5.76 -13.19
CA SER A 149 -9.02 -5.86 -13.47
C SER A 149 -9.88 -5.43 -12.28
N ALA A 150 -9.51 -5.83 -11.06
CA ALA A 150 -10.23 -5.46 -9.84
C ALA A 150 -10.08 -3.98 -9.50
N VAL A 151 -8.87 -3.43 -9.64
CA VAL A 151 -8.63 -1.98 -9.48
C VAL A 151 -9.44 -1.20 -10.51
N ALA A 152 -9.41 -1.60 -11.78
CA ALA A 152 -10.19 -0.93 -12.82
C ALA A 152 -11.71 -0.97 -12.55
N GLN A 153 -12.22 -2.04 -11.95
CA GLN A 153 -13.62 -2.11 -11.51
C GLN A 153 -13.89 -1.13 -10.36
N ALA A 154 -13.06 -1.16 -9.31
CA ALA A 154 -13.18 -0.28 -8.15
C ALA A 154 -13.06 1.22 -8.48
N ILE A 155 -12.42 1.56 -9.61
CA ILE A 155 -12.34 2.95 -10.11
C ILE A 155 -13.68 3.39 -10.73
N ARG A 156 -14.38 2.48 -11.41
CA ARG A 156 -15.65 2.76 -12.11
C ARG A 156 -16.87 2.81 -11.18
N ASP A 157 -16.80 2.09 -10.06
CA ASP A 157 -17.81 2.08 -9.00
C ASP A 157 -17.70 3.33 -8.11
#